data_AF-A0A0N5C8T3-F1
#
_entry.id   AF-A0A0N5C8T3-F1
#
_cell.length_a   1.000
_cell.length_b   1.000
_cell.length_c   1.000
_cell.angle_alpha   90.00
_cell.angle_beta   90.00
_cell.angle_gamma   90.00
#
_symmetry.space_group_name_H-M   'P 1'
#
loop_
_entity.id
_entity.type
_entity.pdbx_description
1 polymer ?
#
loop_
_entity_poly.entity_id
_entity_poly.type
_entity_poly.pdbx_seq_one_letter_code
_entity_poly.pdbx_strand_id
1 'polypeptide(L)'
;MKLAFCLPKFVLYNIDQNNINSTNNNSNIFLQSNLDLYKMKVIQNLFSVYNISYEIKGVVVDTPEYNEICKKSGASKFPILQVDQIYFPSFSAICRHLAARFGLHGSTLTEETYCDVMSSMLFDIISIIERGADSGSVREQDDAMHEAVEHVNTILGPYIIHYIKNLRGESLTHTDYLFGKDPIWIDFALQELILLVNNFGKGRVYLTSSVKTFAETGTVC
;
A
#
# COMPACT_ATOMS: atom_id res chain seq x y z
N MET A 1 11.43 30.09 25.84
CA MET A 1 10.81 28.77 26.08
C MET A 1 10.85 27.99 24.78
N LYS A 2 11.78 27.04 24.63
CA LYS A 2 11.81 26.17 23.44
C LYS A 2 10.65 25.19 23.60
N LEU A 3 9.62 25.32 22.78
CA LEU A 3 8.62 24.26 22.60
C LEU A 3 9.40 23.04 22.12
N ALA A 4 9.58 22.06 23.00
CA ALA A 4 10.00 20.74 22.56
C ALA A 4 8.87 20.22 21.67
N PHE A 5 9.08 20.22 20.36
CA PHE A 5 8.20 19.53 19.42
C PHE A 5 8.33 18.03 19.73
N CYS A 6 7.45 17.53 20.60
CA CYS A 6 7.27 16.10 20.74
C CYS A 6 6.63 15.62 19.44
N LEU A 7 7.39 14.88 18.63
CA LEU A 7 6.82 14.17 17.50
C LEU A 7 5.76 13.19 18.03
N PRO A 8 4.60 13.07 17.36
CA PRO A 8 3.57 12.16 17.79
C PRO A 8 4.10 10.73 17.81
N LYS A 9 3.63 9.92 18.75
CA LYS A 9 3.99 8.49 18.81
C LYS A 9 3.16 7.75 17.77
N PHE A 10 3.83 7.04 16.86
CA PHE A 10 3.19 6.17 15.88
C PHE A 10 3.31 4.70 16.30
N VAL A 11 2.18 3.99 16.28
CA VAL A 11 2.15 2.53 16.44
C VAL A 11 1.33 1.95 15.29
N LEU A 12 1.95 1.10 14.48
CA LEU A 12 1.34 0.43 13.36
C LEU A 12 1.00 -1.01 13.76
N TYR A 13 -0.29 -1.31 13.83
CA TYR A 13 -0.78 -2.61 14.18
C TYR A 13 -1.03 -3.46 12.94
N ASN A 14 -0.63 -4.73 12.99
CA ASN A 14 -0.89 -5.74 11.96
C ASN A 14 -1.35 -7.06 12.59
N ILE A 15 -1.98 -7.93 11.80
CA ILE A 15 -2.29 -9.29 12.27
C ILE A 15 -1.03 -10.14 12.26
N ASP A 16 -0.79 -10.85 13.37
CA ASP A 16 0.26 -11.86 13.44
C ASP A 16 -0.23 -13.16 12.80
N GLN A 17 0.11 -13.34 11.53
CA GLN A 17 -0.25 -14.50 10.72
C GLN A 17 0.42 -15.80 11.24
N ASN A 18 1.48 -15.74 12.05
CA ASN A 18 2.18 -16.93 12.56
C ASN A 18 1.38 -17.71 13.61
N ASN A 19 0.41 -17.06 14.27
CA ASN A 19 -0.42 -17.64 15.33
C ASN A 19 -1.85 -17.99 14.89
N ILE A 20 -2.20 -17.80 13.61
CA ILE A 20 -3.49 -18.24 13.09
C ILE A 20 -3.43 -19.77 13.00
N ASN A 21 -4.17 -20.44 13.91
CA ASN A 21 -4.16 -21.89 14.13
C ASN A 21 -3.90 -22.71 12.85
N SER A 22 -2.79 -23.44 12.88
CA SER A 22 -2.23 -24.29 11.82
C SER A 22 -3.04 -25.56 11.53
N THR A 23 -4.37 -25.50 11.55
CA THR A 23 -5.22 -26.65 11.18
C THR A 23 -5.49 -26.75 9.68
N ASN A 24 -5.01 -25.80 8.87
CA ASN A 24 -5.22 -25.82 7.44
C ASN A 24 -3.93 -25.39 6.71
N ASN A 25 -3.33 -26.34 5.98
CA ASN A 25 -2.24 -26.13 5.01
C ASN A 25 -2.73 -25.31 3.79
N ASN A 26 -3.41 -24.18 4.01
CA ASN A 26 -4.25 -23.55 2.99
C ASN A 26 -3.57 -22.35 2.34
N SER A 27 -3.56 -22.37 1.01
CA SER A 27 -3.19 -21.28 0.12
C SER A 27 -3.71 -19.90 0.55
N ASN A 28 -4.87 -19.82 1.21
CA ASN A 28 -5.46 -18.57 1.72
C ASN A 28 -4.49 -17.73 2.53
N ILE A 29 -3.72 -18.38 3.41
CA ILE A 29 -2.77 -17.71 4.28
C ILE A 29 -1.72 -17.00 3.43
N PHE A 30 -1.37 -17.57 2.28
CA PHE A 30 -0.35 -17.03 1.40
C PHE A 30 -0.78 -15.73 0.73
N LEU A 31 -1.93 -15.70 0.04
CA LEU A 31 -2.36 -14.47 -0.64
C LEU A 31 -2.70 -13.37 0.36
N GLN A 32 -3.34 -13.71 1.49
CA GLN A 32 -3.62 -12.77 2.57
C GLN A 32 -2.33 -12.19 3.17
N SER A 33 -1.36 -13.04 3.52
CA SER A 33 -0.09 -12.59 4.10
C SER A 33 0.69 -11.67 3.15
N ASN A 34 0.65 -11.95 1.85
CA ASN A 34 1.29 -11.12 0.84
C ASN A 34 0.59 -9.76 0.69
N LEU A 35 -0.74 -9.74 0.72
CA LEU A 35 -1.50 -8.50 0.69
C LEU A 35 -1.26 -7.65 1.96
N ASP A 36 -1.22 -8.29 3.13
CA ASP A 36 -0.90 -7.62 4.40
C ASP A 36 0.53 -7.04 4.35
N LEU A 37 1.48 -7.82 3.83
CA LEU A 37 2.86 -7.36 3.64
C LEU A 37 2.94 -6.16 2.69
N TYR A 38 2.19 -6.20 1.57
CA TYR A 38 2.07 -5.06 0.66
C TYR A 38 1.61 -3.80 1.40
N LYS A 39 0.50 -3.87 2.15
CA LYS A 39 -0.04 -2.71 2.89
C LYS A 39 0.97 -2.19 3.92
N MET A 40 1.62 -3.09 4.65
CA MET A 40 2.62 -2.74 5.65
C MET A 40 3.82 -2.05 5.01
N LYS A 41 4.38 -2.60 3.93
CA LYS A 41 5.53 -2.01 3.23
C LYS A 41 5.26 -0.61 2.70
N VAL A 42 4.08 -0.38 2.12
CA VAL A 42 3.71 0.97 1.65
C VAL A 42 3.74 1.95 2.82
N ILE A 43 3.12 1.62 3.96
CA ILE A 43 3.10 2.50 5.14
C ILE A 43 4.52 2.71 5.69
N GLN A 44 5.33 1.66 5.75
CA GLN A 44 6.73 1.74 6.22
C GLN A 44 7.58 2.64 5.31
N ASN A 45 7.39 2.57 4.00
CA ASN A 45 8.08 3.43 3.03
C ASN A 45 7.73 4.91 3.26
N LEU A 46 6.48 5.23 3.63
CA LEU A 46 6.09 6.61 3.97
C LEU A 46 6.81 7.13 5.23
N PHE A 47 7.03 6.28 6.23
CA PHE A 47 7.82 6.65 7.40
C PHE A 47 9.32 6.79 7.07
N SER A 48 9.85 5.97 6.15
CA SER A 48 11.28 5.95 5.86
C SER A 48 11.80 7.18 5.14
N VAL A 49 10.97 7.87 4.33
CA VAL A 49 11.40 9.06 3.57
C VAL A 49 12.05 10.12 4.46
N TYR A 50 11.50 10.33 5.66
CA TYR A 50 12.01 11.32 6.63
C TYR A 50 12.55 10.68 7.90
N ASN A 51 12.88 9.38 7.86
CA ASN A 51 13.37 8.62 9.01
C ASN A 51 12.51 8.82 10.27
N ILE A 52 11.18 8.79 10.09
CA ILE A 52 10.23 8.96 11.17
C ILE A 52 10.20 7.68 12.01
N SER A 53 10.32 7.82 13.33
CA SER A 53 10.24 6.68 14.26
C SER A 53 8.80 6.20 14.43
N TYR A 54 8.61 4.88 14.40
CA TYR A 54 7.33 4.22 14.63
C TYR A 54 7.56 2.82 15.24
N GLU A 55 6.53 2.29 15.90
CA GLU A 55 6.51 0.95 16.48
C GLU A 55 5.62 0.04 15.61
N ILE A 56 6.01 -1.22 15.38
CA ILE A 56 5.14 -2.24 14.77
C ILE A 56 4.68 -3.20 15.86
N LYS A 57 3.38 -3.49 15.90
CA LYS A 57 2.78 -4.45 16.82
C LYS A 57 1.94 -5.50 16.08
N GLY A 58 2.39 -6.75 16.17
CA GLY A 58 1.61 -7.91 15.75
C GLY A 58 0.52 -8.23 16.77
N VAL A 59 -0.70 -8.43 16.30
CA VAL A 59 -1.88 -8.72 17.12
C VAL A 59 -2.49 -10.04 16.67
N VAL A 60 -2.78 -10.93 17.61
CA VAL A 60 -3.43 -12.21 17.33
C VAL A 60 -4.95 -12.02 17.37
N VAL A 61 -5.64 -12.52 16.34
CA VAL A 61 -7.11 -12.43 16.20
C VAL A 61 -7.82 -13.05 17.41
N ASP A 62 -8.97 -12.48 17.77
CA ASP A 62 -9.85 -12.90 18.89
C ASP A 62 -9.24 -12.81 20.30
N THR A 63 -8.03 -12.29 20.47
CA THR A 63 -7.47 -11.98 21.78
C THR A 63 -8.12 -10.75 22.43
N PRO A 64 -8.02 -10.57 23.76
CA PRO A 64 -8.48 -9.34 24.42
C PRO A 64 -7.87 -8.06 23.83
N GLU A 65 -6.59 -8.10 23.46
CA GLU A 65 -5.90 -6.97 22.83
C GLU A 65 -6.50 -6.64 21.45
N TYR A 66 -6.72 -7.66 20.60
CA TYR A 66 -7.41 -7.50 19.32
C TYR A 66 -8.78 -6.83 19.49
N ASN A 67 -9.59 -7.35 20.41
CA ASN A 67 -10.94 -6.83 20.68
C ASN A 67 -10.91 -5.38 21.17
N GLU A 68 -9.92 -5.02 22.00
CA GLU A 68 -9.74 -3.65 22.48
C GLU A 68 -9.36 -2.70 21.34
N ILE A 69 -8.42 -3.10 20.46
CA ILE A 69 -8.00 -2.30 19.30
C ILE A 69 -9.17 -2.12 18.32
N CYS A 70 -9.94 -3.19 18.05
CA CYS A 70 -11.13 -3.11 17.20
C CYS A 70 -12.17 -2.16 17.78
N LYS A 71 -12.39 -2.20 19.11
CA LYS A 71 -13.30 -1.30 19.80
C LYS A 71 -12.84 0.16 19.73
N LYS A 72 -11.55 0.44 19.87
CA LYS A 72 -10.99 1.80 19.82
C LYS A 72 -10.96 2.40 18.41
N SER A 73 -10.67 1.56 17.41
CA SER A 73 -10.60 1.98 16.00
C SER A 73 -11.97 1.98 15.31
N GLY A 74 -12.94 1.22 15.82
CA GLY A 74 -14.22 0.99 15.18
C GLY A 74 -14.15 0.05 13.96
N ALA A 75 -13.04 -0.67 13.75
CA ALA A 75 -12.84 -1.56 12.61
C ALA A 75 -12.11 -2.85 13.00
N SER A 76 -12.40 -3.95 12.30
CA SER A 76 -11.73 -5.24 12.43
C SER A 76 -10.70 -5.52 11.34
N LYS A 77 -10.62 -4.66 10.31
CA LYS A 77 -9.66 -4.80 9.22
C LYS A 77 -8.36 -4.05 9.56
N PHE A 78 -7.26 -4.78 9.50
CA PHE A 78 -5.89 -4.27 9.68
C PHE A 78 -5.25 -3.96 8.30
N PRO A 79 -4.21 -3.11 8.23
CA PRO A 79 -3.51 -2.46 9.33
C PRO A 79 -4.31 -1.32 9.99
N ILE A 80 -3.95 -1.01 11.24
CA ILE A 80 -4.49 0.13 12.00
C ILE A 80 -3.31 0.98 12.46
N LEU A 81 -3.34 2.27 12.17
CA LEU A 81 -2.35 3.22 12.67
C LEU A 81 -2.87 3.92 13.92
N GLN A 82 -2.14 3.83 15.02
CA GLN A 82 -2.33 4.71 16.17
C GLN A 82 -1.37 5.90 16.07
N VAL A 83 -1.91 7.09 16.26
CA VAL A 83 -1.17 8.33 16.45
C VAL A 83 -1.55 8.89 17.81
N ASP A 84 -0.61 8.86 18.75
CA ASP A 84 -0.84 9.17 20.16
C ASP A 84 -2.00 8.34 20.74
N GLN A 85 -3.21 8.87 20.83
CA GLN A 85 -4.39 8.17 21.35
C GLN A 85 -5.50 7.97 20.31
N ILE A 86 -5.26 8.38 19.06
CA ILE A 86 -6.24 8.30 17.97
C ILE A 86 -5.89 7.12 17.08
N TYR A 87 -6.89 6.33 16.70
CA TYR A 87 -6.73 5.13 15.88
C TYR A 87 -7.35 5.38 14.49
N PHE A 88 -6.54 5.19 13.46
CA PHE A 88 -6.91 5.31 12.06
C PHE A 88 -6.98 3.92 11.44
N PRO A 89 -8.19 3.36 11.25
CA PRO A 89 -8.37 2.19 10.40
C PRO A 89 -8.33 2.60 8.93
N SER A 90 -8.36 1.60 8.03
CA SER A 90 -8.30 1.75 6.57
C SER A 90 -6.91 2.13 6.03
N PHE A 91 -6.35 1.22 5.24
CA PHE A 91 -5.06 1.41 4.56
C PHE A 91 -4.99 2.71 3.75
N SER A 92 -6.05 3.08 3.02
CA SER A 92 -6.09 4.29 2.21
C SER A 92 -6.09 5.56 3.06
N ALA A 93 -6.83 5.57 4.16
CA ALA A 93 -6.89 6.70 5.08
C ALA A 93 -5.55 6.88 5.81
N ILE A 94 -4.90 5.77 6.20
CA ILE A 94 -3.56 5.80 6.79
C ILE A 94 -2.56 6.42 5.81
N CYS A 95 -2.53 5.97 4.56
CA CYS A 95 -1.61 6.51 3.54
C CYS A 95 -1.85 8.00 3.32
N ARG A 96 -3.10 8.45 3.12
CA ARG A 96 -3.43 9.87 2.97
C ARG A 96 -3.05 10.70 4.19
N HIS A 97 -3.29 10.20 5.40
CA HIS A 97 -2.94 10.89 6.64
C HIS A 97 -1.43 11.10 6.79
N LEU A 98 -0.64 10.06 6.52
CA LEU A 98 0.82 10.15 6.55
C LEU A 98 1.35 11.04 5.42
N ALA A 99 0.75 10.92 4.22
CA ALA A 99 1.09 11.75 3.07
C ALA A 99 0.91 13.23 3.36
N ALA A 100 -0.28 13.62 3.85
CA ALA A 100 -0.57 15.00 4.24
C ALA A 100 0.36 15.50 5.35
N ARG A 101 0.66 14.65 6.33
CA ARG A 101 1.52 15.01 7.46
C ARG A 101 2.99 15.22 7.08
N PHE A 102 3.49 14.44 6.14
CA PHE A 102 4.90 14.45 5.76
C PHE A 102 5.17 15.16 4.43
N GLY A 103 4.16 15.75 3.79
CA GLY A 103 4.31 16.42 2.50
C GLY A 103 4.52 15.46 1.31
N LEU A 104 4.06 14.22 1.42
CA LEU A 104 4.11 13.20 0.35
C LEU A 104 2.81 13.15 -0.45
N HIS A 105 2.21 14.31 -0.68
CA HIS A 105 0.91 14.49 -1.32
C HIS A 105 1.07 15.45 -2.50
N GLY A 106 0.09 15.51 -3.40
CA GLY A 106 0.13 16.39 -4.57
C GLY A 106 0.24 17.86 -4.17
N SER A 107 1.07 18.63 -4.89
CA SER A 107 1.31 20.04 -4.59
C SER A 107 0.15 20.94 -5.00
N THR A 108 -0.72 20.46 -5.89
CA THR A 108 -1.91 21.17 -6.35
C THR A 108 -3.15 20.30 -6.24
N LEU A 109 -4.33 20.93 -6.17
CA LEU A 109 -5.61 20.21 -6.19
C LEU A 109 -5.75 19.32 -7.44
N THR A 110 -5.21 19.77 -8.57
CA THR A 110 -5.20 18.99 -9.81
C THR A 110 -4.38 17.72 -9.66
N GLU A 111 -3.16 17.82 -9.10
CA GLU A 111 -2.31 16.64 -8.83
C GLU A 111 -2.96 15.69 -7.81
N GLU A 112 -3.55 16.23 -6.74
CA GLU A 112 -4.32 15.44 -5.77
C GLU A 112 -5.48 14.70 -6.42
N THR A 113 -6.22 15.36 -7.32
CA THR A 113 -7.34 14.72 -8.04
C THR A 113 -6.85 13.56 -8.88
N TYR A 114 -5.73 13.72 -9.58
CA TYR A 114 -5.14 12.63 -10.37
C TYR A 114 -4.59 11.51 -9.48
N CYS A 115 -3.99 11.85 -8.34
CA CYS A 115 -3.57 10.89 -7.32
C CYS A 115 -4.77 10.09 -6.81
N ASP A 116 -5.90 10.74 -6.54
CA ASP A 116 -7.14 10.09 -6.13
C ASP A 116 -7.68 9.15 -7.20
N VAL A 117 -7.67 9.55 -8.48
CA VAL A 117 -8.09 8.66 -9.58
C VAL A 117 -7.20 7.41 -9.67
N MET A 118 -5.88 7.58 -9.63
CA MET A 118 -4.94 6.44 -9.65
C MET A 118 -5.13 5.55 -8.42
N SER A 119 -5.37 6.15 -7.25
CA SER A 119 -5.64 5.42 -6.02
C SER A 119 -6.90 4.58 -6.12
N SER A 120 -7.97 5.10 -6.76
CA SER A 120 -9.21 4.36 -6.96
C SER A 120 -8.97 3.11 -7.79
N MET A 121 -8.27 3.23 -8.93
CA MET A 121 -7.93 2.09 -9.79
C MET A 121 -7.04 1.07 -9.06
N LEU A 122 -6.10 1.55 -8.23
CA LEU A 122 -5.28 0.69 -7.38
C LEU A 122 -6.13 -0.05 -6.34
N PHE A 123 -7.11 0.61 -5.73
CA PHE A 123 -8.01 -0.04 -4.76
C PHE A 123 -8.97 -1.03 -5.40
N ASP A 124 -9.34 -0.85 -6.66
CA ASP A 124 -10.09 -1.86 -7.41
C ASP A 124 -9.26 -3.15 -7.55
N ILE A 125 -7.97 -3.02 -7.87
CA ILE A 125 -7.04 -4.15 -7.97
C ILE A 125 -6.84 -4.81 -6.59
N ILE A 126 -6.63 -4.03 -5.54
CA ILE A 126 -6.54 -4.56 -4.16
C ILE A 126 -7.82 -5.30 -3.80
N SER A 127 -8.99 -4.78 -4.16
CA SER A 127 -10.27 -5.41 -3.87
C SER A 127 -10.41 -6.76 -4.57
N ILE A 128 -9.94 -6.88 -5.82
CA ILE A 128 -9.85 -8.15 -6.54
C ILE A 128 -8.99 -9.16 -5.76
N ILE A 129 -7.81 -8.73 -5.31
CA ILE A 129 -6.87 -9.57 -4.55
C ILE A 129 -7.46 -9.96 -3.18
N GLU A 130 -8.13 -9.04 -2.47
CA GLU A 130 -8.82 -9.30 -1.20
C GLU A 130 -9.87 -10.39 -1.35
N ARG A 131 -10.71 -10.35 -2.39
CA ARG A 131 -11.69 -11.41 -2.65
C ARG A 131 -11.02 -12.78 -2.81
N GLY A 132 -9.89 -12.82 -3.52
CA GLY A 132 -9.09 -14.04 -3.66
C GLY A 132 -8.50 -14.49 -2.32
N ALA A 133 -7.98 -13.57 -1.52
CA ALA A 133 -7.36 -13.88 -0.23
C ALA A 133 -8.38 -14.42 0.78
N ASP A 134 -9.59 -13.86 0.79
CA ASP A 134 -10.72 -14.32 1.58
C ASP A 134 -11.21 -15.71 1.13
N SER A 135 -10.89 -16.12 -0.10
CA SER A 135 -11.33 -17.38 -0.69
C SER A 135 -10.53 -18.58 -0.17
N GLY A 136 -11.23 -19.66 0.21
CA GLY A 136 -10.73 -20.99 0.63
C GLY A 136 -9.80 -21.74 -0.33
N SER A 137 -9.68 -21.26 -1.57
CA SER A 137 -9.34 -22.08 -2.73
C SER A 137 -8.12 -21.54 -3.45
N VAL A 138 -7.13 -22.42 -3.69
CA VAL A 138 -5.95 -22.11 -4.53
C VAL A 138 -6.40 -21.57 -5.90
N ARG A 139 -7.44 -22.17 -6.48
CA ARG A 139 -7.92 -21.79 -7.81
C ARG A 139 -8.50 -20.37 -7.81
N GLU A 140 -9.31 -20.04 -6.79
CA GLU A 140 -9.93 -18.71 -6.71
C GLU A 140 -8.89 -17.63 -6.42
N GLN A 141 -7.82 -17.96 -5.69
CA GLN A 141 -6.67 -17.07 -5.51
C GLN A 141 -5.88 -16.86 -6.81
N ASP A 142 -5.62 -17.94 -7.56
CA ASP A 142 -4.98 -17.88 -8.87
C ASP A 142 -5.81 -17.04 -9.86
N ASP A 143 -7.13 -17.25 -9.88
CA ASP A 143 -8.08 -16.52 -10.74
C ASP A 143 -8.11 -15.02 -10.36
N ALA A 144 -8.17 -14.70 -9.07
CA ALA A 144 -8.12 -13.32 -8.59
C ALA A 144 -6.79 -12.63 -8.96
N MET A 145 -5.67 -13.34 -8.86
CA MET A 145 -4.38 -12.79 -9.26
C MET A 145 -4.29 -12.61 -10.79
N HIS A 146 -4.88 -13.51 -11.58
CA HIS A 146 -4.98 -13.33 -13.02
C HIS A 146 -5.81 -12.10 -13.39
N GLU A 147 -6.98 -11.93 -12.76
CA GLU A 147 -7.85 -10.77 -12.92
C GLU A 147 -7.13 -9.47 -12.51
N ALA A 148 -6.36 -9.50 -11.41
CA ALA A 148 -5.55 -8.37 -10.96
C ALA A 148 -4.48 -7.97 -12.01
N VAL A 149 -3.75 -8.95 -12.57
CA VAL A 149 -2.79 -8.71 -13.66
C VAL A 149 -3.48 -8.10 -14.88
N GLU A 150 -4.64 -8.64 -15.27
CA GLU A 150 -5.41 -8.15 -16.41
C GLU A 150 -5.87 -6.71 -16.18
N HIS A 151 -6.38 -6.39 -14.99
CA HIS A 151 -6.82 -5.05 -14.61
C HIS A 151 -5.65 -4.04 -14.64
N VAL A 152 -4.47 -4.44 -14.15
CA VAL A 152 -3.26 -3.62 -14.27
C VAL A 152 -2.94 -3.31 -15.74
N ASN A 153 -2.95 -4.33 -16.60
CA ASN A 153 -2.56 -4.20 -18.01
C ASN A 153 -3.59 -3.47 -18.87
N THR A 154 -4.89 -3.54 -18.53
CA THR A 154 -5.98 -3.04 -19.37
C THR A 154 -6.59 -1.72 -18.89
N ILE A 155 -6.44 -1.38 -17.59
CA ILE A 155 -7.05 -0.18 -17.00
C ILE A 155 -5.96 0.73 -16.43
N LEU A 156 -5.25 0.30 -15.39
CA LEU A 156 -4.31 1.15 -14.66
C LEU A 156 -3.12 1.59 -15.54
N GLY A 157 -2.49 0.65 -16.25
CA GLY A 157 -1.34 0.93 -17.10
C GLY A 157 -1.66 1.90 -18.25
N PRO A 158 -2.72 1.66 -19.05
CA PRO A 158 -3.16 2.60 -20.06
C PRO A 158 -3.48 4.00 -19.50
N TYR A 159 -4.07 4.08 -18.31
CA TYR A 159 -4.33 5.36 -17.65
C TYR A 159 -3.03 6.09 -17.25
N ILE A 160 -2.06 5.40 -16.65
CA ILE A 160 -0.74 5.97 -16.31
C ILE A 160 -0.05 6.48 -17.58
N ILE A 161 -0.04 5.70 -18.66
CA ILE A 161 0.54 6.10 -19.95
C ILE A 161 -0.16 7.34 -20.51
N HIS A 162 -1.50 7.39 -20.45
CA HIS A 162 -2.28 8.54 -20.89
C HIS A 162 -1.92 9.79 -20.07
N TYR A 163 -1.86 9.66 -18.75
CA TYR A 163 -1.49 10.74 -17.83
C TYR A 163 -0.09 11.30 -18.15
N ILE A 164 0.92 10.43 -18.27
CA ILE A 164 2.29 10.84 -18.59
C ILE A 164 2.36 11.55 -19.95
N LYS A 165 1.73 10.99 -20.99
CA LYS A 165 1.82 11.54 -22.36
C LYS A 165 1.06 12.83 -22.56
N ASN A 166 -0.15 12.93 -22.00
CA ASN A 166 -1.09 13.98 -22.39
C ASN A 166 -1.26 15.06 -21.31
N LEU A 167 -0.97 14.75 -20.05
CA LEU A 167 -1.28 15.65 -18.93
C LEU A 167 -0.01 16.20 -18.27
N ARG A 168 0.98 15.35 -18.01
CA ARG A 168 2.29 15.81 -17.50
C ARG A 168 3.05 16.65 -18.54
N GLY A 169 2.82 16.38 -19.83
CA GLY A 169 3.44 17.13 -20.93
C GLY A 169 4.94 16.85 -21.14
N GLU A 170 5.54 16.00 -20.30
CA GLU A 170 6.96 15.63 -20.36
C GLU A 170 7.14 14.13 -20.11
N SER A 171 8.10 13.52 -20.82
CA SER A 171 8.49 12.13 -20.56
C SER A 171 9.14 12.01 -19.19
N LEU A 172 8.82 10.95 -18.44
CA LEU A 172 9.51 10.65 -17.19
C LEU A 172 10.96 10.25 -17.49
N THR A 173 11.88 10.79 -16.70
CA THR A 173 13.26 10.32 -16.62
C THR A 173 13.40 9.25 -15.54
N HIS A 174 14.53 8.55 -15.51
CA HIS A 174 14.83 7.54 -14.47
C HIS A 174 14.95 8.12 -13.04
N THR A 175 14.92 9.44 -12.88
CA THR A 175 14.94 10.13 -11.60
C THR A 175 13.60 10.72 -11.20
N ASP A 176 12.58 10.61 -12.06
CA ASP A 176 11.29 11.24 -11.82
C ASP A 176 10.30 10.29 -11.14
N TYR A 177 9.39 10.89 -10.38
CA TYR A 177 8.18 10.29 -9.84
C TYR A 177 6.98 10.66 -10.74
N LEU A 178 5.84 10.01 -10.53
CA LEU A 178 4.65 10.22 -11.36
C LEU A 178 4.26 11.70 -11.47
N PHE A 179 4.34 12.43 -10.36
CA PHE A 179 3.89 13.81 -10.25
C PHE A 179 5.02 14.84 -10.22
N GLY A 180 6.27 14.46 -10.49
CA GLY A 180 7.39 15.40 -10.51
C GLY A 180 8.70 14.84 -9.99
N LYS A 181 9.43 15.66 -9.22
CA LYS A 181 10.75 15.31 -8.67
C LYS A 181 10.71 14.78 -7.24
N ASP A 182 9.58 14.96 -6.56
CA ASP A 182 9.39 14.52 -5.19
C ASP A 182 8.46 13.30 -5.15
N PRO A 183 8.73 12.31 -4.28
CA PRO A 183 7.87 11.15 -4.13
C PRO A 183 6.55 11.54 -3.47
N ILE A 184 5.46 10.97 -3.95
CA ILE A 184 4.17 11.00 -3.26
C ILE A 184 3.72 9.59 -2.90
N TRP A 185 2.70 9.48 -2.05
CA TRP A 185 2.30 8.20 -1.50
C TRP A 185 1.86 7.16 -2.55
N ILE A 186 1.32 7.62 -3.69
CA ILE A 186 0.90 6.73 -4.78
C ILE A 186 2.09 6.08 -5.48
N ASP A 187 3.27 6.71 -5.51
CA ASP A 187 4.47 6.11 -6.11
C ASP A 187 4.87 4.85 -5.35
N PHE A 188 4.85 4.91 -4.00
CA PHE A 188 5.15 3.76 -3.14
C PHE A 188 4.07 2.67 -3.25
N ALA A 189 2.79 3.06 -3.29
CA ALA A 189 1.69 2.11 -3.44
C ALA A 189 1.75 1.37 -4.79
N LEU A 190 1.99 2.09 -5.88
CA LEU A 190 2.12 1.50 -7.21
C LEU A 190 3.32 0.57 -7.30
N GLN A 191 4.48 0.97 -6.77
CA GLN A 191 5.66 0.14 -6.72
C GLN A 191 5.37 -1.21 -6.03
N GLU A 192 4.87 -1.18 -4.80
CA GLU A 192 4.62 -2.39 -4.03
C GLU A 192 3.54 -3.25 -4.69
N LEU A 193 2.56 -2.64 -5.37
CA LEU A 193 1.53 -3.38 -6.10
C LEU A 193 2.14 -4.12 -7.28
N ILE A 194 3.03 -3.47 -8.05
CA ILE A 194 3.73 -4.10 -9.17
C ILE A 194 4.57 -5.28 -8.67
N LEU A 195 5.25 -5.14 -7.53
CA LEU A 195 6.02 -6.22 -6.92
C LEU A 195 5.12 -7.38 -6.46
N LEU A 196 3.99 -7.07 -5.82
CA LEU A 196 2.99 -8.06 -5.42
C LEU A 196 2.50 -8.86 -6.64
N VAL A 197 2.05 -8.16 -7.68
CA VAL A 197 1.45 -8.80 -8.86
C VAL A 197 2.49 -9.54 -9.71
N ASN A 198 3.73 -9.06 -9.82
CA ASN A 198 4.78 -9.76 -10.58
C ASN A 198 5.32 -11.00 -9.87
N ASN A 199 5.38 -10.99 -8.53
CA ASN A 199 5.89 -12.14 -7.77
C ASN A 199 4.87 -13.29 -7.67
N PHE A 200 3.58 -12.98 -7.76
CA PHE A 200 2.50 -13.96 -7.55
C PHE A 200 1.59 -14.18 -8.76
N GLY A 201 1.52 -13.22 -9.68
CA GLY A 201 0.84 -13.39 -10.95
C GLY A 201 1.61 -14.32 -11.87
N LYS A 202 0.88 -15.24 -12.52
CA LYS A 202 1.43 -16.02 -13.64
C LYS A 202 1.61 -15.19 -14.93
N GLY A 203 1.16 -13.93 -14.92
CA GLY A 203 1.28 -12.99 -16.03
C GLY A 203 2.34 -11.92 -15.77
N ARG A 204 2.88 -11.34 -16.85
CA ARG A 204 3.78 -10.18 -16.74
C ARG A 204 2.96 -8.90 -16.73
N VAL A 205 3.26 -8.00 -15.80
CA VAL A 205 2.79 -6.61 -15.88
C VAL A 205 3.62 -5.88 -16.93
N TYR A 206 2.96 -5.32 -17.94
CA TYR A 206 3.60 -4.56 -19.02
C TYR A 206 3.51 -3.05 -18.74
N LEU A 207 3.97 -2.62 -17.58
CA LEU A 207 4.31 -1.21 -17.38
C LEU A 207 5.69 -0.96 -17.99
N THR A 208 5.74 -0.97 -19.32
CA THR A 208 6.97 -0.68 -20.05
C THR A 208 7.17 0.83 -20.12
N SER A 209 8.34 1.26 -19.66
CA SER A 209 8.89 2.62 -19.66
C SER A 209 8.41 3.56 -18.54
N SER A 210 9.40 3.91 -17.71
CA SER A 210 9.67 5.23 -17.12
C SER A 210 9.17 5.60 -15.72
N VAL A 211 8.40 4.77 -15.04
CA VAL A 211 8.39 4.82 -13.56
C VAL A 211 9.50 3.89 -13.11
N LYS A 212 10.49 4.38 -12.36
CA LYS A 212 11.47 3.52 -11.71
C LYS A 212 10.70 2.36 -11.07
N THR A 213 10.84 1.15 -11.58
CA THR A 213 10.68 -0.02 -10.73
C THR A 213 11.80 0.13 -9.72
N PHE A 214 11.48 0.74 -8.58
CA PHE A 214 12.36 0.93 -7.41
C PHE A 214 13.05 -0.36 -6.93
N ALA A 215 12.81 -1.51 -7.58
CA ALA A 215 13.61 -2.73 -7.49
C ALA A 215 15.11 -2.54 -7.84
N GLU A 216 15.52 -1.39 -8.39
CA GLU A 216 16.94 -1.05 -8.61
C GLU A 216 17.58 -0.24 -7.46
N THR A 217 16.92 -0.03 -6.31
CA THR A 217 17.63 0.49 -5.13
C THR A 217 18.34 -0.64 -4.37
N GLY A 218 19.32 -1.23 -5.04
CA GLY A 218 20.52 -1.65 -4.35
C GLY A 218 21.20 -0.37 -3.86
N THR A 219 21.21 -0.19 -2.54
CA THR A 219 22.19 0.60 -1.77
C THR A 219 22.59 1.96 -2.39
N VAL A 220 22.05 3.06 -1.85
CA VAL A 220 22.70 4.36 -2.02
C VAL A 220 22.88 4.98 -0.63
N CYS A 221 24.13 4.86 -0.17
CA CYS A 221 24.82 5.52 0.95
C CYS A 221 24.05 5.81 2.25
#